data_AF-A0A7X3WJ52-F1
#
_entry.id   AF-A0A7X3WJ52-F1
#
_cell.length_a   1.000
_cell.length_b   1.000
_cell.length_c   1.000
_cell.angle_alpha   90.00
_cell.angle_beta   90.00
_cell.angle_gamma   90.00
#
_symmetry.space_group_name_H-M   'P 1'
#
loop_
_entity.id
_entity.type
_entity.pdbx_description
1 polymer ?
#
loop_
_entity_poly.entity_id
_entity_poly.type
_entity_poly.pdbx_seq_one_letter_code
_entity_poly.pdbx_strand_id
1 'polypeptide(L)'
;MNFFKILPSLLSRKNLKAINRFLSELGQVREPDKSTKSVSKSSEKSDRDVSKELRSILWDLKRDNYRVYLNSKKWKAKRRKVLKMAGYRCRKCGATATEVHHETYKRIFNEKITDLTALCSGCHRRIHNRT
;
A
#
# COMPACT_ATOMS: atom_id res chain seq x y z
N MET A 1 -16.33 12.75 0.05
CA MET A 1 -15.44 13.41 -0.94
C MET A 1 -14.11 12.69 -1.00
N ASN A 2 -13.47 12.73 -2.17
CA ASN A 2 -12.38 11.88 -2.65
C ASN A 2 -11.09 11.89 -1.79
N PHE A 3 -10.76 10.75 -1.17
CA PHE A 3 -9.47 10.48 -0.51
C PHE A 3 -8.42 10.00 -1.54
N PHE A 4 -8.09 10.87 -2.50
CA PHE A 4 -7.18 10.55 -3.61
C PHE A 4 -5.78 11.15 -3.42
N LYS A 5 -4.79 10.31 -3.76
CA LYS A 5 -3.37 10.57 -4.07
C LYS A 5 -2.41 10.30 -2.91
N ILE A 6 -1.62 9.21 -3.01
CA ILE A 6 -0.14 9.16 -3.01
C ILE A 6 0.33 7.70 -3.17
N LEU A 7 1.03 7.40 -4.26
CA LEU A 7 2.17 6.47 -4.30
C LEU A 7 2.89 6.64 -5.65
N PRO A 8 3.83 7.60 -5.70
CA PRO A 8 5.23 7.21 -5.88
C PRO A 8 6.14 7.95 -4.88
N SER A 9 7.22 7.31 -4.41
CA SER A 9 8.22 7.81 -3.44
C SER A 9 7.93 7.58 -1.95
N LEU A 10 7.70 6.32 -1.57
CA LEU A 10 7.86 5.90 -0.17
C LEU A 10 9.35 5.99 0.21
N LEU A 11 9.81 7.19 0.54
CA LEU A 11 10.92 7.61 1.42
C LEU A 11 11.42 9.02 1.03
N SER A 12 10.57 10.05 1.22
CA SER A 12 11.00 11.45 1.19
C SER A 12 10.54 12.17 2.45
N ARG A 13 11.41 12.99 3.05
CA ARG A 13 11.21 13.74 4.31
C ARG A 13 9.91 14.57 4.34
N LYS A 14 9.33 14.87 3.17
CA LYS A 14 8.06 15.61 3.04
C LYS A 14 6.83 14.83 3.56
N ASN A 15 6.90 13.51 3.69
CA ASN A 15 5.76 12.68 4.13
C ASN A 15 5.63 12.50 5.65
N LEU A 16 6.66 12.80 6.46
CA LEU A 16 6.56 12.65 7.92
C LEU A 16 5.60 13.65 8.56
N LYS A 17 5.52 14.89 8.04
CA LYS A 17 4.62 15.92 8.55
C LYS A 17 3.14 15.56 8.34
N ALA A 18 2.82 14.92 7.22
CA ALA A 18 1.46 14.49 6.91
C ALA A 18 1.01 13.30 7.77
N ILE A 19 1.93 12.38 8.10
CA ILE A 19 1.66 11.25 8.99
C ILE A 19 1.43 11.75 10.42
N ASN A 20 2.26 12.67 10.94
CA ASN A 20 2.07 13.22 12.28
C ASN A 20 0.74 13.98 12.43
N ARG A 21 0.30 14.68 11.38
CA ARG A 21 -0.99 15.38 11.36
C ARG A 21 -2.17 14.41 11.41
N PHE A 22 -2.12 13.32 10.63
CA PHE A 22 -3.18 12.30 10.61
C PHE A 22 -3.31 11.56 11.94
N LEU A 23 -2.18 11.28 12.62
CA LEU A 23 -2.20 10.60 13.92
C LEU A 23 -2.72 11.51 15.06
N SER A 24 -2.50 12.82 14.97
CA SER A 24 -3.08 13.82 15.88
C SER A 24 -4.60 13.95 15.70
N GLU A 25 -5.09 13.91 14.46
CA GLU A 25 -6.53 13.96 14.12
C GLU A 25 -7.30 12.70 14.61
N LEU A 26 -6.62 11.55 14.72
CA LEU A 26 -7.18 10.32 15.31
C LEU A 26 -7.19 10.33 16.85
N GLY A 27 -6.77 11.42 17.49
CA GLY A 27 -6.71 11.56 18.96
C GLY A 27 -5.65 10.68 19.63
N GLN A 28 -4.75 10.06 18.85
CA GLN A 28 -3.73 9.13 19.36
C GLN A 28 -2.37 9.80 19.60
N VAL A 29 -2.24 11.12 19.36
CA VAL A 29 -1.01 11.87 19.67
C VAL A 29 -1.39 13.24 20.25
N ARG A 30 -0.93 13.51 21.47
CA ARG A 30 -0.96 14.88 22.05
C ARG A 30 -0.06 15.79 21.22
N GLU A 31 -0.53 16.98 20.89
CA GLU A 31 0.30 18.02 20.26
C GLU A 31 1.51 18.34 21.16
N PRO A 32 2.72 18.50 20.60
CA PRO A 32 3.84 18.95 21.40
C PRO A 32 3.63 20.42 21.78
N ASP A 33 3.59 20.66 23.09
CA ASP A 33 3.59 22.00 23.67
C ASP A 33 4.81 22.79 23.16
N LYS A 34 4.56 24.00 22.64
CA LYS A 34 5.57 24.90 22.07
C LYS A 34 6.45 25.59 23.13
N SER A 35 6.44 25.13 24.38
CA SER A 35 7.10 25.82 25.50
C SER A 35 8.41 25.19 25.99
N THR A 36 8.77 23.94 25.65
CA THR A 36 9.97 23.32 26.23
C THR A 36 11.19 23.41 25.30
N LYS A 37 11.90 24.54 25.42
CA LYS A 37 13.35 24.58 25.25
C LYS A 37 13.99 23.63 26.30
N SER A 38 15.16 23.11 25.94
CA SER A 38 16.06 22.22 26.70
C SER A 38 15.57 20.78 26.94
N VAL A 39 15.84 19.90 25.98
CA VAL A 39 16.01 18.47 26.30
C VAL A 39 17.47 18.28 26.70
N SER A 40 17.66 18.05 27.99
CA SER A 40 18.91 17.60 28.60
C SER A 40 19.29 16.21 28.09
N LYS A 41 20.60 16.04 27.95
CA LYS A 41 21.35 14.92 27.40
C LYS A 41 21.26 13.68 28.29
N SER A 42 20.13 12.96 28.28
CA SER A 42 20.01 11.69 29.02
C SER A 42 18.81 10.83 28.58
N SER A 43 18.77 10.37 27.31
CA SER A 43 17.99 9.19 26.92
C SER A 43 18.39 8.69 25.52
N GLU A 44 19.67 8.41 25.32
CA GLU A 44 20.24 7.91 24.06
C GLU A 44 19.90 6.43 23.78
N LYS A 45 18.86 5.87 24.42
CA LYS A 45 18.26 4.58 24.01
C LYS A 45 17.33 4.81 22.79
N SER A 46 18.01 5.11 21.68
CA SER A 46 17.71 4.74 20.30
C SER A 46 16.45 5.26 19.59
N ASP A 47 16.50 6.53 19.16
CA ASP A 47 15.62 7.10 18.11
C ASP A 47 15.65 6.28 16.79
N ARG A 48 16.73 5.52 16.55
CA ARG A 48 16.85 4.61 15.40
C ARG A 48 15.98 3.37 15.55
N ASP A 49 15.83 2.84 16.76
CA ASP A 49 15.05 1.62 16.99
C ASP A 49 13.55 1.91 17.07
N VAL A 50 13.16 3.05 17.66
CA VAL A 50 11.76 3.54 17.59
C VAL A 50 11.32 3.71 16.12
N SER A 51 12.20 4.23 15.26
CA SER A 51 11.92 4.38 13.82
C SER A 51 11.79 3.05 13.08
N LYS A 52 12.50 1.99 13.50
CA LYS A 52 12.39 0.65 12.90
C LYS A 52 11.10 -0.03 13.33
N GLU A 53 10.75 0.07 14.59
CA GLU A 53 9.57 -0.59 15.16
C GLU A 53 8.27 0.03 14.60
N LEU A 54 8.19 1.37 14.57
CA LEU A 54 7.09 2.07 13.90
C LEU A 54 6.99 1.71 12.42
N ARG A 55 8.13 1.53 11.73
CA ARG A 55 8.14 1.10 10.33
C ARG A 55 7.58 -0.32 10.17
N SER A 56 7.91 -1.24 11.07
CA SER A 56 7.36 -2.61 11.06
C SER A 56 5.85 -2.61 11.26
N ILE A 57 5.37 -1.91 12.31
CA ILE A 57 3.93 -1.78 12.61
C ILE A 57 3.18 -1.19 11.40
N LEU A 58 3.73 -0.14 10.77
CA LEU A 58 3.15 0.46 9.57
C LEU A 58 3.14 -0.48 8.37
N TRP A 59 4.14 -1.36 8.22
CA TRP A 59 4.16 -2.38 7.17
C TRP A 59 3.08 -3.43 7.39
N ASP A 60 2.91 -3.91 8.62
CA ASP A 60 1.91 -4.94 8.94
C ASP A 60 0.49 -4.39 8.77
N LEU A 61 0.21 -3.19 9.29
CA LEU A 61 -1.07 -2.50 9.08
C LEU A 61 -1.38 -2.30 7.60
N LYS A 62 -0.38 -1.98 6.77
CA LYS A 62 -0.57 -1.87 5.32
C LYS A 62 -0.84 -3.21 4.66
N ARG A 63 -0.13 -4.26 5.08
CA ARG A 63 -0.29 -5.62 4.55
C ARG A 63 -1.69 -6.16 4.86
N ASP A 64 -2.19 -5.93 6.07
CA ASP A 64 -3.51 -6.37 6.48
C ASP A 64 -4.62 -5.58 5.79
N ASN A 65 -4.49 -4.24 5.71
CA ASN A 65 -5.41 -3.42 4.92
C ASN A 65 -5.44 -3.84 3.44
N TYR A 66 -4.29 -4.21 2.87
CA TYR A 66 -4.23 -4.71 1.51
C TYR A 66 -4.92 -6.07 1.36
N ARG A 67 -4.72 -7.01 2.29
CA ARG A 67 -5.43 -8.30 2.30
C ARG A 67 -6.94 -8.11 2.43
N VAL A 68 -7.39 -7.25 3.34
CA VAL A 68 -8.81 -6.89 3.51
C VAL A 68 -9.37 -6.32 2.21
N TYR A 69 -8.63 -5.42 1.56
CA TYR A 69 -9.03 -4.87 0.27
C TYR A 69 -9.18 -5.94 -0.81
N LEU A 70 -8.22 -6.87 -0.95
CA LEU A 70 -8.30 -7.96 -1.92
C LEU A 70 -9.49 -8.90 -1.64
N ASN A 71 -9.97 -8.96 -0.39
CA ASN A 71 -11.18 -9.72 -0.04
C ASN A 71 -12.49 -8.94 -0.22
N SER A 72 -12.41 -7.62 -0.43
CA SER A 72 -13.56 -6.73 -0.55
C SER A 72 -14.42 -6.99 -1.79
N LYS A 73 -15.71 -6.62 -1.72
CA LYS A 73 -16.63 -6.64 -2.86
C LYS A 73 -16.11 -5.76 -4.02
N LYS A 74 -15.49 -4.61 -3.70
CA LYS A 74 -14.92 -3.67 -4.68
C LYS A 74 -13.83 -4.32 -5.53
N TRP A 75 -12.86 -4.98 -4.89
CA TRP A 75 -11.81 -5.69 -5.62
C TRP A 75 -12.36 -6.88 -6.41
N LYS A 76 -13.23 -7.70 -5.81
CA LYS A 76 -13.85 -8.85 -6.49
C LYS A 76 -14.60 -8.44 -7.76
N ALA A 77 -15.33 -7.34 -7.73
CA ALA A 77 -16.01 -6.78 -8.91
C ALA A 77 -15.01 -6.33 -9.98
N LYS A 78 -13.94 -5.62 -9.59
CA LYS A 78 -12.88 -5.18 -10.51
C LYS A 78 -12.15 -6.36 -11.14
N ARG A 79 -11.75 -7.36 -10.34
CA ARG A 79 -11.13 -8.61 -10.79
C ARG A 79 -12.00 -9.30 -11.84
N ARG A 80 -13.30 -9.47 -11.56
CA ARG A 80 -14.24 -10.09 -12.51
C ARG A 80 -14.35 -9.32 -13.81
N LYS A 81 -14.40 -7.98 -13.74
CA LYS A 81 -14.45 -7.12 -14.93
C LYS A 81 -13.21 -7.31 -15.81
N VAL A 82 -12.01 -7.31 -15.22
CA VAL A 82 -10.75 -7.52 -15.96
C VAL A 82 -10.72 -8.90 -16.62
N LEU A 83 -11.08 -9.96 -15.90
CA LEU A 83 -11.14 -11.33 -16.44
C LEU A 83 -12.16 -11.43 -17.58
N LYS A 84 -13.36 -10.88 -17.41
CA LYS A 84 -14.41 -10.89 -18.45
C LYS A 84 -13.98 -10.12 -19.70
N MET A 85 -13.36 -8.94 -19.55
CA MET A 85 -12.82 -8.17 -20.68
C MET A 85 -11.69 -8.89 -21.43
N ALA A 86 -10.97 -9.78 -20.76
CA ALA A 86 -9.97 -10.64 -21.39
C ALA A 86 -10.56 -11.94 -21.97
N GLY A 87 -11.88 -12.13 -21.92
CA GLY A 87 -12.51 -13.40 -22.32
C GLY A 87 -12.01 -14.59 -21.50
N TYR A 88 -11.58 -14.35 -20.25
CA TYR A 88 -10.89 -15.34 -19.42
C TYR A 88 -9.64 -15.94 -20.08
N ARG A 89 -8.97 -15.21 -20.97
CA ARG A 89 -7.70 -15.62 -21.59
C ARG A 89 -6.53 -14.83 -21.04
N CYS A 90 -5.45 -15.54 -20.74
CA CYS A 90 -4.20 -14.99 -20.27
C CYS A 90 -3.61 -14.07 -21.34
N ARG A 91 -3.34 -12.81 -20.99
CA ARG A 91 -2.80 -11.83 -21.92
C ARG A 91 -1.36 -12.11 -22.37
N LYS A 92 -0.66 -13.05 -21.73
CA LYS A 92 0.72 -13.43 -22.08
C LYS A 92 0.83 -14.70 -22.91
N CYS A 93 0.02 -15.72 -22.63
CA CYS A 93 0.13 -17.02 -23.29
C CYS A 93 -1.19 -17.57 -23.87
N GLY A 94 -2.31 -16.88 -23.69
CA GLY A 94 -3.61 -17.32 -24.21
C GLY A 94 -4.31 -18.46 -23.46
N ALA A 95 -3.66 -19.10 -22.48
CA ALA A 95 -4.28 -20.09 -21.59
C ALA A 95 -5.38 -19.46 -20.72
N THR A 96 -6.19 -20.26 -20.02
CA THR A 96 -7.25 -19.74 -19.14
C THR A 96 -6.68 -18.83 -18.04
N ALA A 97 -7.18 -17.60 -17.97
CA ALA A 97 -6.83 -16.64 -16.95
C ALA A 97 -7.69 -16.83 -15.70
N THR A 98 -7.02 -17.05 -14.58
CA THR A 98 -7.62 -17.23 -13.26
C THR A 98 -7.22 -16.13 -12.29
N GLU A 99 -6.25 -15.28 -12.66
CA GLU A 99 -5.65 -14.31 -11.78
C GLU A 99 -5.57 -12.94 -12.45
N VAL A 100 -5.47 -11.90 -11.62
CA VAL A 100 -5.27 -10.52 -12.07
C VAL A 100 -3.97 -10.03 -11.44
N HIS A 101 -3.04 -9.65 -12.31
CA HIS A 101 -1.77 -9.08 -11.93
C HIS A 101 -1.84 -7.55 -11.92
N HIS A 102 -1.26 -6.93 -10.90
CA HIS A 102 -1.05 -5.49 -10.86
C HIS A 102 0.23 -5.14 -11.64
N GLU A 103 0.10 -4.57 -12.83
CA GLU A 103 1.22 -4.00 -13.60
C GLU A 103 1.86 -2.81 -12.86
N THR A 104 1.07 -2.13 -12.01
CA THR A 104 1.58 -1.09 -11.13
C THR A 104 0.77 -0.99 -9.83
N TYR A 105 1.49 -0.69 -8.75
CA TYR A 105 0.90 -0.46 -7.42
C TYR A 105 0.68 1.04 -7.11
N LYS A 106 0.96 1.95 -8.06
CA LYS A 106 0.87 3.42 -7.86
C LYS A 106 -0.50 3.91 -7.39
N ARG A 107 -1.57 3.18 -7.73
CA ARG A 107 -2.97 3.54 -7.45
C ARG A 107 -3.71 2.40 -6.74
N ILE A 108 -3.01 1.67 -5.87
CA ILE A 108 -3.62 0.63 -5.05
C ILE A 108 -4.86 1.15 -4.32
N PHE A 109 -5.90 0.33 -4.18
CA PHE A 109 -7.26 0.69 -3.71
C PHE A 109 -8.12 1.49 -4.71
N ASN A 110 -7.51 2.12 -5.72
CA ASN A 110 -8.18 2.85 -6.79
C ASN A 110 -7.55 2.62 -8.19
N GLU A 111 -7.26 1.36 -8.48
CA GLU A 111 -6.65 0.90 -9.72
C GLU A 111 -7.58 1.20 -10.89
N LYS A 112 -7.00 1.66 -12.00
CA LYS A 112 -7.65 1.68 -13.30
C LYS A 112 -7.59 0.28 -13.88
N ILE A 113 -8.48 -0.01 -14.82
CA ILE A 113 -8.45 -1.30 -15.54
C ILE A 113 -7.11 -1.52 -16.23
N THR A 114 -6.47 -0.45 -16.72
CA THR A 114 -5.15 -0.50 -17.37
C THR A 114 -3.99 -0.83 -16.43
N ASP A 115 -4.19 -0.82 -15.11
CA ASP A 115 -3.16 -1.27 -14.15
C ASP A 115 -3.19 -2.77 -13.94
N LEU A 116 -4.17 -3.44 -14.53
CA LEU A 116 -4.55 -4.80 -14.19
C LEU A 116 -4.52 -5.67 -15.44
N THR A 117 -3.83 -6.81 -15.34
CA THR A 117 -3.69 -7.76 -16.44
C THR A 117 -4.23 -9.12 -16.04
N ALA A 118 -5.11 -9.69 -16.85
CA ALA A 118 -5.61 -11.05 -16.68
C ALA A 118 -4.52 -12.07 -17.07
N LEU A 119 -4.13 -12.94 -16.15
CA LEU A 119 -3.10 -13.96 -16.34
C LEU A 119 -3.56 -15.34 -15.85
N CYS A 120 -2.93 -16.38 -16.40
CA CYS A 120 -2.95 -17.70 -15.78
C CYS A 120 -1.95 -17.74 -14.61
N SER A 121 -2.15 -18.64 -13.66
CA SER A 121 -1.29 -18.80 -12.48
C SER A 121 0.18 -19.03 -12.84
N GLY A 122 0.46 -19.76 -13.93
CA GLY A 122 1.82 -20.01 -14.41
C GLY A 122 2.53 -18.73 -14.86
N CYS A 123 1.86 -17.86 -15.63
CA CYS A 123 2.41 -16.57 -16.03
C CYS A 123 2.50 -15.60 -14.86
N HIS A 124 1.52 -15.59 -13.97
CA HIS A 124 1.52 -14.72 -12.80
C HIS A 124 2.70 -15.02 -11.87
N ARG A 125 2.95 -16.30 -11.56
CA ARG A 125 4.11 -16.74 -10.77
C ARG A 125 5.44 -16.36 -11.43
N ARG A 126 5.57 -16.54 -12.75
CA ARG A 126 6.81 -16.19 -13.47
C ARG A 126 7.15 -14.70 -13.39
N ILE A 127 6.16 -13.82 -13.26
CA ILE A 127 6.41 -12.39 -13.10
C ILE A 127 6.95 -12.09 -11.69
N HIS A 128 6.35 -12.66 -10.65
CA HIS A 128 6.80 -12.44 -9.26
C HIS A 128 8.13 -13.15 -8.93
N ASN A 129 8.47 -14.23 -9.63
CA ASN A 129 9.74 -14.96 -9.43
C ASN A 129 10.92 -14.38 -10.22
N ARG A 130 10.73 -13.32 -11.01
CA ARG A 130 11.78 -12.68 -11.84
C ARG A 130 12.43 -11.46 -11.17
N THR A 131 12.24 -11.29 -9.88
CA THR A 131 12.80 -10.20 -9.06
C THR A 131 13.60 -10.78 -7.92
#